data_AF-A0A522YUR1-F1
#
_entry.id   AF-A0A522YUR1-F1
#
_cell.length_a   1.000
_cell.length_b   1.000
_cell.length_c   1.000
_cell.angle_alpha   90.00
_cell.angle_beta   90.00
_cell.angle_gamma   90.00
#
_symmetry.space_group_name_H-M   'P 1'
#
loop_
_entity.id
_entity.type
_entity.pdbx_description
1 polymer ?
#
loop_
_entity_poly.entity_id
_entity_poly.type
_entity_poly.pdbx_seq_one_letter_code
_entity_poly.pdbx_strand_id
1 'polypeptide(L)'
;MARYGHPRQKPEEPASLWTLALSFGAIAVFGRTVLTGYLYTAGPTLRGAVQAVGSLLALYAAALGGAMGEPLPEDPRGGFVPLRLRLSWGILGLTPPPSGTLRKTGAAAATALYLSPFDGLGWYSTAAAAATLYTAFKERTAKKTLAMELTDLGYMLGLAAMGLGALVQTMSHTPGKAWSGLAALTVLALLAGQRAREVCAARWAQMRPDLPPPPALDLSRYELSVERKAAERPTLRADVEEQLVDTGSFRVDAARMLDKLRGYQLSDPRDFVCAWLRCAAASGAKTIRLTTRPTGLELAFDGRPFTAAQLSQPYQALVDADGTDGKRGRHFAYGLLALYRLRPRSVSVTSRGEGGVAAMNAGAGKAPDPESAPEGSVISVTWPAWALYWRPTLLALRARERYGLGPAEFFIDGKAVPDSPRAPNWHTAEKKGWRTCRIVGGEGRGRVRVYVLGTLVEVLGPEDAEVEAWMAHDGLELNISQSSVVRGKRLDEGLDLVAREFK
;
A
#
# COMPACT_ATOMS: atom_id res chain seq x y z
N MET A 1 -22.87 26.59 4.71
CA MET A 1 -22.42 25.53 3.78
C MET A 1 -21.33 24.71 4.44
N ALA A 2 -21.69 23.57 5.02
CA ALA A 2 -20.75 22.66 5.66
C ALA A 2 -19.91 21.95 4.58
N ARG A 3 -18.59 22.02 4.70
CA ARG A 3 -17.63 21.39 3.78
C ARG A 3 -17.75 19.87 3.90
N TYR A 4 -18.34 19.20 2.90
CA TYR A 4 -18.17 17.76 2.73
C TYR A 4 -16.73 17.49 2.30
N GLY A 5 -15.88 17.14 3.26
CA GLY A 5 -14.55 16.62 2.97
C GLY A 5 -14.70 15.28 2.26
N HIS A 6 -14.19 15.16 1.03
CA HIS A 6 -14.17 13.89 0.31
C HIS A 6 -13.58 12.79 1.23
N PRO A 7 -14.23 11.62 1.33
CA PRO A 7 -13.69 10.50 2.09
C PRO A 7 -12.32 10.16 1.51
N ARG A 8 -11.26 10.36 2.32
CA ARG A 8 -9.88 10.00 1.96
C ARG A 8 -9.89 8.54 1.51
N GLN A 9 -9.48 8.28 0.26
CA GLN A 9 -9.24 6.91 -0.19
C GLN A 9 -8.20 6.29 0.73
N LYS A 10 -8.65 5.32 1.55
CA LYS A 10 -7.79 4.61 2.49
C LYS A 10 -6.75 3.83 1.67
N PRO A 11 -5.45 3.93 2.00
CA PRO A 11 -4.42 3.17 1.30
C PRO A 11 -4.78 1.68 1.34
N GLU A 12 -4.83 1.03 0.18
CA GLU A 12 -5.05 -0.41 0.10
C GLU A 12 -3.96 -1.14 0.88
N GLU A 13 -4.40 -1.91 1.86
CA GLU A 13 -3.56 -2.35 2.95
C GLU A 13 -2.74 -3.60 2.57
N PRO A 14 -1.48 -3.73 3.04
CA PRO A 14 -0.72 -4.98 3.00
C PRO A 14 -1.38 -6.14 3.79
N ALA A 15 -2.54 -5.87 4.41
CA ALA A 15 -3.40 -6.77 5.14
C ALA A 15 -3.90 -7.98 4.34
N SER A 16 -4.01 -7.87 3.02
CA SER A 16 -4.52 -8.95 2.16
C SER A 16 -3.61 -10.19 2.15
N LEU A 17 -2.28 -10.00 2.20
CA LEU A 17 -1.32 -11.12 2.20
C LEU A 17 -1.34 -11.90 3.51
N TRP A 18 -1.45 -11.22 4.66
CA TRP A 18 -1.62 -11.87 5.96
C TRP A 18 -2.93 -12.65 6.02
N THR A 19 -4.01 -12.05 5.50
CA THR A 19 -5.31 -12.70 5.42
C THR A 19 -5.24 -13.93 4.52
N LEU A 20 -4.61 -13.84 3.35
CA LEU A 20 -4.41 -14.98 2.45
C LEU A 20 -3.58 -16.10 3.09
N ALA A 21 -2.41 -15.78 3.66
CA ALA A 21 -1.52 -16.79 4.25
C ALA A 21 -2.17 -17.54 5.44
N LEU A 22 -2.81 -16.80 6.35
CA LEU A 22 -3.49 -17.39 7.51
C LEU A 22 -4.79 -18.10 7.11
N SER A 23 -5.55 -17.57 6.15
CA SER A 23 -6.81 -18.18 5.70
C SER A 23 -6.59 -19.44 4.87
N PHE A 24 -5.59 -19.48 3.97
CA PHE A 24 -5.31 -20.70 3.20
C PHE A 24 -4.85 -21.84 4.11
N GLY A 25 -3.98 -21.57 5.09
CA GLY A 25 -3.55 -22.55 6.08
C GLY A 25 -4.72 -23.05 6.92
N ALA A 26 -5.54 -22.14 7.45
CA ALA A 26 -6.69 -22.50 8.27
C ALA A 26 -7.78 -23.23 7.50
N ILE A 27 -8.09 -22.84 6.26
CA ILE A 27 -9.08 -23.51 5.39
C ILE A 27 -8.60 -24.90 5.01
N ALA A 28 -7.32 -25.06 4.66
CA ALA A 28 -6.76 -26.38 4.34
C ALA A 28 -6.81 -27.33 5.56
N VAL A 29 -6.46 -26.83 6.76
CA VAL A 29 -6.53 -27.60 7.99
C VAL A 29 -8.00 -27.89 8.38
N PHE A 30 -8.90 -26.92 8.27
CA PHE A 30 -10.33 -27.06 8.57
C PHE A 30 -11.04 -28.03 7.63
N GLY A 31 -10.94 -27.81 6.32
CA GLY A 31 -11.54 -28.68 5.31
C GLY A 31 -11.05 -30.12 5.46
N ARG A 32 -9.75 -30.29 5.76
CA ARG A 32 -9.20 -31.61 6.01
C ARG A 32 -9.64 -32.18 7.36
N THR A 33 -9.72 -31.42 8.45
CA THR A 33 -10.20 -31.91 9.77
C THR A 33 -11.67 -32.33 9.71
N VAL A 34 -12.52 -31.58 9.00
CA VAL A 34 -13.93 -31.94 8.81
C VAL A 34 -14.05 -33.24 8.01
N LEU A 35 -13.33 -33.32 6.88
CA LEU A 35 -13.38 -34.49 5.98
C LEU A 35 -12.78 -35.75 6.61
N THR A 36 -11.65 -35.62 7.30
CA THR A 36 -10.88 -36.77 7.85
C THR A 36 -11.31 -37.16 9.25
N GLY A 37 -11.75 -36.20 10.07
CA GLY A 37 -12.38 -36.47 11.36
C GLY A 37 -13.60 -37.37 11.22
N TYR A 38 -14.40 -37.15 10.18
CA TYR A 38 -15.57 -37.97 9.89
C TYR A 38 -15.23 -39.41 9.48
N LEU A 39 -14.14 -39.60 8.72
CA LEU A 39 -13.83 -40.88 8.07
C LEU A 39 -12.85 -41.79 8.84
N TYR A 40 -11.91 -41.24 9.62
CA TYR A 40 -10.72 -42.01 10.05
C TYR A 40 -10.36 -41.91 11.55
N THR A 41 -11.12 -41.20 12.38
CA THR A 41 -10.79 -41.06 13.81
C THR A 41 -11.28 -42.23 14.66
N ALA A 42 -10.42 -42.72 15.56
CA ALA A 42 -10.60 -43.94 16.35
C ALA A 42 -11.66 -43.87 17.48
N GLY A 43 -12.54 -42.87 17.49
CA GLY A 43 -13.63 -42.79 18.47
C GLY A 43 -14.39 -41.46 18.45
N PRO A 44 -15.63 -41.42 18.97
CA PRO A 44 -16.49 -40.24 18.93
C PRO A 44 -15.93 -39.04 19.72
N THR A 45 -15.29 -39.29 20.86
CA THR A 45 -14.70 -38.23 21.71
C THR A 45 -13.55 -37.51 21.00
N LEU A 46 -12.63 -38.27 20.40
CA LEU A 46 -11.50 -37.71 19.65
C LEU A 46 -12.00 -36.95 18.42
N ARG A 47 -13.01 -37.49 17.72
CA ARG A 47 -13.65 -36.81 16.58
C ARG A 47 -14.21 -35.45 16.98
N GLY A 48 -14.97 -35.38 18.07
CA GLY A 48 -15.52 -34.13 18.59
C GLY A 48 -14.43 -33.12 18.95
N ALA A 49 -13.35 -33.58 19.56
CA ALA A 49 -12.23 -32.70 19.92
C ALA A 49 -11.47 -32.16 18.70
N VAL A 50 -11.21 -33.01 17.70
CA VAL A 50 -10.58 -32.59 16.43
C VAL A 50 -11.46 -31.58 15.68
N GLN A 51 -12.78 -31.81 15.65
CA GLN A 51 -13.74 -30.87 15.08
C GLN A 51 -13.73 -29.54 15.84
N ALA A 52 -13.72 -29.55 17.17
CA ALA A 52 -13.67 -28.33 17.97
C ALA A 52 -12.42 -27.49 17.69
N VAL A 53 -11.24 -28.13 17.57
CA VAL A 53 -9.99 -27.43 17.23
C VAL A 53 -10.03 -26.89 15.79
N GLY A 54 -10.55 -27.66 14.84
CA GLY A 54 -10.77 -27.21 13.47
C GLY A 54 -11.70 -25.97 13.41
N SER A 55 -12.83 -26.02 14.11
CA SER A 55 -13.76 -24.89 14.23
C SER A 55 -13.11 -23.66 14.86
N LEU A 56 -12.27 -23.83 15.87
CA LEU A 56 -11.52 -22.74 16.49
C LEU A 56 -10.54 -22.07 15.49
N LEU A 57 -9.81 -22.87 14.70
CA LEU A 57 -8.94 -22.36 13.63
C LEU A 57 -9.72 -21.59 12.56
N ALA A 58 -10.87 -22.12 12.14
CA ALA A 58 -11.76 -21.45 11.20
C ALA A 58 -12.29 -20.12 11.76
N LEU A 59 -12.66 -20.09 13.04
CA LEU A 59 -13.09 -18.88 13.74
C LEU A 59 -11.97 -17.84 13.77
N TYR A 60 -10.72 -18.22 14.05
CA TYR A 60 -9.59 -17.28 14.03
C TYR A 60 -9.31 -16.74 12.62
N ALA A 61 -9.38 -17.58 11.59
CA ALA A 61 -9.23 -17.12 10.21
C ALA A 61 -10.36 -16.17 9.79
N ALA A 62 -11.60 -16.47 10.13
CA ALA A 62 -12.75 -15.60 9.88
C ALA A 62 -12.64 -14.28 10.67
N ALA A 63 -12.20 -14.35 11.93
CA ALA A 63 -11.99 -13.18 12.77
C ALA A 63 -10.91 -12.27 12.20
N LEU A 64 -9.77 -12.83 11.76
CA LEU A 64 -8.71 -12.09 11.08
C LEU A 64 -9.23 -11.49 9.77
N GLY A 65 -9.89 -12.27 8.91
CA GLY A 65 -10.43 -11.78 7.65
C GLY A 65 -11.43 -10.64 7.84
N GLY A 66 -12.32 -10.74 8.84
CA GLY A 66 -13.22 -9.65 9.22
C GLY A 66 -12.48 -8.44 9.80
N ALA A 67 -11.48 -8.66 10.66
CA ALA A 67 -10.68 -7.61 11.27
C ALA A 67 -9.75 -6.90 10.28
N MET A 68 -9.49 -7.49 9.11
CA MET A 68 -8.61 -6.94 8.06
C MET A 68 -9.42 -6.38 6.88
N GLY A 69 -10.56 -6.97 6.55
CA GLY A 69 -11.41 -6.56 5.44
C GLY A 69 -12.29 -5.35 5.74
N GLU A 70 -12.63 -5.11 7.01
CA GLU A 70 -13.46 -3.96 7.39
C GLU A 70 -12.61 -2.69 7.60
N PRO A 71 -13.11 -1.51 7.19
CA PRO A 71 -12.48 -0.24 7.52
C PRO A 71 -12.49 -0.02 9.05
N LEU A 72 -11.36 0.45 9.59
CA LEU A 72 -11.32 0.82 11.01
C LEU A 72 -12.28 2.00 11.28
N PRO A 73 -13.03 1.96 12.40
CA PRO A 73 -13.97 3.01 12.80
C PRO A 73 -13.23 4.31 13.12
N GLU A 74 -13.87 5.46 12.89
CA GLU A 74 -13.29 6.79 13.16
C GLU A 74 -13.07 7.05 14.65
N ASP A 75 -13.94 6.54 15.52
CA ASP A 75 -13.75 6.52 16.97
C ASP A 75 -14.34 5.21 17.54
N PRO A 76 -13.53 4.32 18.15
CA PRO A 76 -14.00 3.07 18.75
C PRO A 76 -14.70 3.27 20.11
N ARG A 77 -14.57 4.44 20.76
CA ARG A 77 -15.16 4.72 22.07
C ARG A 77 -16.52 5.41 21.97
N GLY A 78 -16.69 6.31 20.98
CA GLY A 78 -17.94 7.06 20.76
C GLY A 78 -18.67 6.72 19.46
N GLY A 79 -18.05 6.01 18.53
CA GLY A 79 -18.59 5.74 17.19
C GLY A 79 -19.24 4.36 17.03
N PHE A 80 -20.04 4.23 15.98
CA PHE A 80 -20.57 2.94 15.54
C PHE A 80 -19.41 2.04 15.07
N VAL A 81 -19.18 0.94 15.78
CA VAL A 81 -18.27 -0.12 15.34
C VAL A 81 -19.11 -1.20 14.65
N PRO A 82 -18.84 -1.54 13.38
CA PRO A 82 -19.58 -2.58 12.68
C PRO A 82 -19.61 -3.90 13.47
N LEU A 83 -20.76 -4.58 13.48
CA LEU A 83 -20.97 -5.82 14.23
C LEU A 83 -19.90 -6.87 13.91
N ARG A 84 -19.56 -7.02 12.62
CA ARG A 84 -18.53 -7.95 12.16
C ARG A 84 -17.17 -7.67 12.80
N LEU A 85 -16.76 -6.41 12.87
CA LEU A 85 -15.49 -6.01 13.47
C LEU A 85 -15.50 -6.25 14.98
N ARG A 86 -16.63 -5.99 15.66
CA ARG A 86 -16.82 -6.34 17.08
C ARG A 86 -16.68 -7.84 17.33
N LEU A 87 -17.33 -8.68 16.52
CA LEU A 87 -17.23 -10.13 16.61
C LEU A 87 -15.80 -10.61 16.36
N SER A 88 -15.15 -10.09 15.31
CA SER A 88 -13.75 -10.38 15.01
C SER A 88 -12.83 -10.05 16.19
N TRP A 89 -12.98 -8.88 16.80
CA TRP A 89 -12.19 -8.51 17.98
C TRP A 89 -12.54 -9.33 19.21
N GLY A 90 -13.82 -9.70 19.40
CA GLY A 90 -14.25 -10.60 20.46
C GLY A 90 -13.56 -11.96 20.36
N ILE A 91 -13.57 -12.56 19.17
CA ILE A 91 -12.90 -13.85 18.90
C ILE A 91 -11.38 -13.73 19.10
N LEU A 92 -10.74 -12.68 18.59
CA LEU A 92 -9.31 -12.45 18.81
C LEU A 92 -9.00 -12.20 20.30
N GLY A 93 -9.92 -11.61 21.05
CA GLY A 93 -9.82 -11.39 22.49
C GLY A 93 -9.82 -12.68 23.33
N LEU A 94 -10.35 -13.79 22.79
CA LEU A 94 -10.27 -15.11 23.42
C LEU A 94 -8.86 -15.71 23.37
N THR A 95 -7.99 -15.21 22.49
CA THR A 95 -6.61 -15.66 22.43
C THR A 95 -5.81 -15.11 23.60
N PRO A 96 -4.94 -15.92 24.23
CA PRO A 96 -4.07 -15.43 25.27
C PRO A 96 -3.20 -14.27 24.73
N PRO A 97 -2.91 -13.25 25.55
CA PRO A 97 -2.15 -12.10 25.09
C PRO A 97 -0.79 -12.54 24.53
N PRO A 98 -0.34 -11.95 23.42
CA PRO A 98 0.94 -12.31 22.83
C PRO A 98 2.04 -11.97 23.83
N SER A 99 2.81 -12.98 24.23
CA SER A 99 4.01 -12.80 25.03
C SER A 99 5.13 -13.63 24.45
N GLY A 100 6.35 -13.10 24.49
CA GLY A 100 7.53 -13.82 24.02
C GLY A 100 7.69 -15.18 24.72
N THR A 101 7.32 -15.27 26.00
CA THR A 101 7.34 -16.51 26.77
C THR A 101 6.33 -17.52 26.23
N LEU A 102 5.05 -17.14 26.09
CA LEU A 102 4.02 -18.08 25.61
C LEU A 102 4.32 -18.57 24.20
N ARG A 103 4.85 -17.70 23.33
CA ARG A 103 5.23 -18.07 21.97
C ARG A 103 6.36 -19.11 21.97
N LYS A 104 7.41 -18.90 22.79
CA LYS A 104 8.54 -19.82 22.91
C LYS A 104 8.13 -21.15 23.52
N THR A 105 7.40 -21.12 24.64
CA THR A 105 6.94 -22.34 25.32
C THR A 105 5.92 -23.09 24.47
N GLY A 106 5.02 -22.38 23.78
CA GLY A 106 4.07 -22.96 22.84
C GLY A 106 4.77 -23.60 21.63
N ALA A 107 5.73 -22.93 21.01
CA ALA A 107 6.49 -23.49 19.90
C ALA A 107 7.34 -24.71 20.32
N ALA A 108 7.91 -24.69 21.52
CA ALA A 108 8.63 -25.82 22.10
C ALA A 108 7.69 -27.00 22.40
N ALA A 109 6.55 -26.74 23.03
CA ALA A 109 5.55 -27.77 23.31
C ALA A 109 4.99 -28.38 22.02
N ALA A 110 4.62 -27.55 21.05
CA ALA A 110 4.16 -28.02 19.74
C ALA A 110 5.22 -28.89 19.05
N THR A 111 6.48 -28.47 19.07
CA THR A 111 7.59 -29.25 18.50
C THR A 111 7.78 -30.59 19.23
N ALA A 112 7.77 -30.59 20.56
CA ALA A 112 7.93 -31.81 21.35
C ALA A 112 6.78 -32.80 21.10
N LEU A 113 5.54 -32.33 21.13
CA LEU A 113 4.35 -33.14 20.84
C LEU A 113 4.32 -33.64 19.39
N TYR A 114 4.83 -32.83 18.47
CA TYR A 114 4.90 -33.16 17.05
C TYR A 114 5.98 -34.21 16.74
N LEU A 115 7.14 -34.14 17.40
CA LEU A 115 8.27 -35.04 17.14
C LEU A 115 8.26 -36.32 18.00
N SER A 116 7.63 -36.33 19.17
CA SER A 116 7.64 -37.48 20.09
C SER A 116 7.03 -38.80 19.55
N PRO A 117 6.01 -38.84 18.68
CA PRO A 117 5.32 -40.08 18.34
C PRO A 117 5.74 -40.71 17.00
N PHE A 118 6.70 -40.12 16.27
CA PHE A 118 7.06 -40.57 14.92
C PHE A 118 8.39 -41.32 14.88
N ASP A 119 8.30 -42.65 14.80
CA ASP A 119 9.37 -43.46 14.22
C ASP A 119 9.33 -43.23 12.71
N GLY A 120 10.25 -42.41 12.17
CA GLY A 120 10.38 -42.20 10.71
C GLY A 120 9.91 -40.86 10.15
N LEU A 121 10.06 -39.75 10.87
CA LEU A 121 9.85 -38.42 10.29
C LEU A 121 10.77 -38.21 9.07
N GLY A 122 10.17 -37.88 7.93
CA GLY A 122 10.91 -37.28 6.83
C GLY A 122 11.48 -35.93 7.23
N TRP A 123 12.60 -35.55 6.60
CA TRP A 123 13.36 -34.32 6.87
C TRP A 123 12.52 -33.03 6.82
N TYR A 124 11.39 -33.04 6.11
CA TYR A 124 10.48 -31.90 5.99
C TYR A 124 9.82 -31.52 7.32
N SER A 125 9.50 -32.51 8.15
CA SER A 125 8.84 -32.28 9.43
C SER A 125 9.79 -31.74 10.49
N THR A 126 11.04 -32.24 10.51
CA THR A 126 12.09 -31.68 11.36
C THR A 126 12.47 -30.27 10.92
N ALA A 127 12.51 -30.00 9.61
CA ALA A 127 12.72 -28.65 9.08
C ALA A 127 11.58 -27.68 9.48
N ALA A 128 10.31 -28.11 9.43
CA ALA A 128 9.18 -27.28 9.85
C ALA A 128 9.21 -26.94 11.35
N ALA A 129 9.52 -27.92 12.20
CA ALA A 129 9.69 -27.72 13.63
C ALA A 129 10.87 -26.79 13.95
N ALA A 130 12.01 -26.99 13.29
CA ALA A 130 13.19 -26.14 13.44
C ALA A 130 12.92 -24.70 12.99
N ALA A 131 12.22 -24.50 11.86
CA ALA A 131 11.84 -23.18 11.38
C ALA A 131 10.91 -22.45 12.38
N THR A 132 9.92 -23.16 12.93
CA THR A 132 8.97 -22.62 13.92
C THR A 132 9.67 -22.24 15.22
N LEU A 133 10.58 -23.08 15.72
CA LEU A 133 11.39 -22.79 16.90
C LEU A 133 12.33 -21.61 16.66
N TYR A 134 13.11 -21.64 15.58
CA TYR A 134 14.08 -20.58 15.27
C TYR A 134 13.40 -19.21 15.23
N THR A 135 12.26 -19.12 14.55
CA THR A 135 11.50 -17.87 14.43
C THR A 135 10.87 -17.45 15.76
N ALA A 136 10.29 -18.37 16.53
CA ALA A 136 9.73 -18.07 17.85
C ALA A 136 10.79 -17.58 18.86
N PHE A 137 12.03 -18.05 18.76
CA PHE A 137 13.12 -17.62 19.64
C PHE A 137 13.80 -16.32 19.17
N LYS A 138 13.87 -16.10 17.86
CA LYS A 138 14.45 -14.89 17.26
C LYS A 138 13.60 -13.65 17.52
N GLU A 139 12.28 -13.76 17.44
CA GLU A 139 11.38 -12.64 17.68
C GLU A 139 11.18 -12.39 19.18
N ARG A 140 11.87 -11.38 19.72
CA ARG A 140 11.80 -11.04 21.14
C ARG A 140 10.59 -10.18 21.53
N THR A 141 9.98 -9.48 20.56
CA THR A 141 8.92 -8.49 20.80
C THR A 141 7.86 -8.53 19.71
N ALA A 142 6.66 -8.01 20.00
CA ALA A 142 5.63 -7.84 18.98
C ALA A 142 6.15 -6.89 17.89
N LYS A 143 6.00 -7.28 16.62
CA LYS A 143 6.42 -6.45 15.49
C LYS A 143 5.54 -5.21 15.39
N LYS A 144 6.18 -4.04 15.26
CA LYS A 144 5.49 -2.76 15.02
C LYS A 144 5.11 -2.55 13.55
N THR A 145 5.51 -3.45 12.66
CA THR A 145 5.36 -3.31 11.21
C THR A 145 4.44 -4.37 10.63
N LEU A 146 3.49 -3.95 9.78
CA LEU A 146 2.61 -4.85 9.01
C LEU A 146 3.33 -5.59 7.86
N ALA A 147 4.57 -5.21 7.55
CA ALA A 147 5.34 -5.85 6.49
C ALA A 147 5.69 -7.28 6.90
N MET A 148 5.23 -8.26 6.12
CA MET A 148 5.61 -9.66 6.29
C MET A 148 7.07 -9.85 5.86
N GLU A 149 7.94 -10.12 6.83
CA GLU A 149 9.34 -10.46 6.58
C GLU A 149 9.48 -11.94 6.18
N LEU A 150 10.64 -12.33 5.66
CA LEU A 150 10.91 -13.73 5.31
C LEU A 150 10.79 -14.65 6.54
N THR A 151 11.15 -14.15 7.74
CA THR A 151 10.99 -14.92 9.00
C THR A 151 9.53 -15.13 9.35
N ASP A 152 8.65 -14.17 9.04
CA ASP A 152 7.21 -14.28 9.26
C ASP A 152 6.61 -15.35 8.35
N LEU A 153 7.00 -15.33 7.09
CA LEU A 153 6.59 -16.35 6.12
C LEU A 153 7.09 -17.73 6.55
N GLY A 154 8.35 -17.83 6.99
CA GLY A 154 8.92 -19.08 7.51
C GLY A 154 8.18 -19.62 8.74
N TYR A 155 7.81 -18.73 9.69
CA TYR A 155 7.00 -19.10 10.85
C TYR A 155 5.62 -19.61 10.44
N MET A 156 4.94 -18.90 9.54
CA MET A 156 3.61 -19.28 9.06
C MET A 156 3.60 -20.61 8.29
N LEU A 157 4.59 -20.81 7.41
CA LEU A 157 4.76 -22.07 6.69
C LEU A 157 5.12 -23.22 7.64
N GLY A 158 5.95 -22.96 8.65
CA GLY A 158 6.29 -23.91 9.70
C GLY A 158 5.05 -24.35 10.50
N LEU A 159 4.24 -23.38 10.98
CA LEU A 159 2.98 -23.67 11.66
C LEU A 159 2.01 -24.48 10.80
N ALA A 160 1.87 -24.14 9.51
CA ALA A 160 1.00 -24.86 8.59
C ALA A 160 1.46 -26.30 8.35
N ALA A 161 2.76 -26.51 8.13
CA ALA A 161 3.34 -27.83 7.93
C ALA A 161 3.22 -28.71 9.18
N MET A 162 3.51 -28.14 10.36
CA MET A 162 3.30 -28.83 11.65
C MET A 162 1.82 -29.15 11.87
N GLY A 163 0.90 -28.23 11.53
CA GLY A 163 -0.54 -28.45 11.63
C GLY A 163 -1.03 -29.61 10.76
N LEU A 164 -0.56 -29.70 9.52
CA LEU A 164 -0.87 -30.82 8.63
C LEU A 164 -0.35 -32.16 9.19
N GLY A 165 0.87 -32.20 9.71
CA GLY A 165 1.40 -33.43 10.28
C GLY A 165 0.75 -33.82 11.62
N ALA A 166 0.42 -32.85 12.48
CA ALA A 166 -0.34 -33.09 13.70
C ALA A 166 -1.75 -33.62 13.39
N LEU A 167 -2.38 -33.12 12.31
CA LEU A 167 -3.63 -33.67 11.80
C LEU A 167 -3.49 -35.14 11.36
N VAL A 168 -2.41 -35.49 10.65
CA VAL A 168 -2.13 -36.90 10.32
C VAL A 168 -1.98 -37.76 11.57
N GLN A 169 -1.33 -37.25 12.63
CA GLN A 169 -1.21 -37.98 13.90
C GLN A 169 -2.56 -38.25 14.56
N THR A 170 -3.53 -37.32 14.48
CA THR A 170 -4.88 -37.55 15.01
C THR A 170 -5.64 -38.69 14.33
N MET A 171 -5.20 -39.11 13.14
CA MET A 171 -5.76 -40.27 12.41
C MET A 171 -5.08 -41.59 12.79
N SER A 172 -4.09 -41.57 13.68
CA SER A 172 -3.42 -42.80 14.11
C SER A 172 -4.36 -43.71 14.89
N HIS A 173 -4.27 -45.02 14.64
CA HIS A 173 -4.97 -46.03 15.44
C HIS A 173 -4.42 -46.16 16.87
N THR A 174 -3.22 -45.65 17.14
CA THR A 174 -2.62 -45.65 18.48
C THR A 174 -3.15 -44.46 19.28
N PRO A 175 -3.89 -44.66 20.40
CA PRO A 175 -4.50 -43.56 21.15
C PRO A 175 -3.50 -42.49 21.59
N GLY A 176 -2.31 -42.87 22.03
CA GLY A 176 -1.26 -41.93 22.44
C GLY A 176 -0.83 -40.99 21.32
N LYS A 177 -0.67 -41.50 20.08
CA LYS A 177 -0.31 -40.67 18.92
C LYS A 177 -1.45 -39.73 18.54
N ALA A 178 -2.68 -40.22 18.62
CA ALA A 178 -3.86 -39.42 18.30
C ALA A 178 -4.06 -38.25 19.28
N TRP A 179 -3.92 -38.50 20.58
CA TRP A 179 -3.97 -37.46 21.60
C TRP A 179 -2.80 -36.47 21.51
N SER A 180 -1.59 -36.94 21.18
CA SER A 180 -0.44 -36.04 20.94
C SER A 180 -0.68 -35.12 19.75
N GLY A 181 -1.23 -35.65 18.65
CA GLY A 181 -1.61 -34.86 17.47
C GLY A 181 -2.66 -33.79 17.80
N LEU A 182 -3.66 -34.13 18.62
CA LEU A 182 -4.69 -33.18 19.05
C LEU A 182 -4.11 -32.07 19.94
N ALA A 183 -3.24 -32.44 20.88
CA ALA A 183 -2.55 -31.47 21.74
C ALA A 183 -1.68 -30.52 20.91
N ALA A 184 -0.92 -31.05 19.94
CA ALA A 184 -0.12 -30.25 19.02
C ALA A 184 -0.99 -29.29 18.19
N LEU A 185 -2.10 -29.76 17.61
CA LEU A 185 -3.06 -28.92 16.88
C LEU A 185 -3.62 -27.78 17.74
N THR A 186 -3.94 -28.08 19.01
CA THR A 186 -4.47 -27.09 19.95
C THR A 186 -3.46 -25.98 20.22
N VAL A 187 -2.20 -26.34 20.48
CA VAL A 187 -1.12 -25.38 20.69
C VAL A 187 -0.87 -24.54 19.43
N LEU A 188 -0.84 -25.17 18.25
CA LEU A 188 -0.67 -24.48 16.97
C LEU A 188 -1.82 -23.50 16.69
N ALA A 189 -3.06 -23.86 17.04
CA ALA A 189 -4.22 -22.98 16.91
C ALA A 189 -4.12 -21.74 17.81
N LEU A 190 -3.64 -21.91 19.04
CA LEU A 190 -3.37 -20.79 19.94
C LEU A 190 -2.27 -19.87 19.38
N LEU A 191 -1.17 -20.43 18.89
CA LEU A 191 -0.09 -19.65 18.26
C LEU A 191 -0.56 -18.87 17.03
N ALA A 192 -1.37 -19.49 16.17
CA ALA A 192 -1.97 -18.83 15.01
C ALA A 192 -2.92 -17.69 15.43
N GLY A 193 -3.73 -17.92 16.47
CA GLY A 193 -4.61 -16.90 17.05
C GLY A 193 -3.84 -15.71 17.62
N GLN A 194 -2.74 -15.96 18.35
CA GLN A 194 -1.86 -14.91 18.84
C GLN A 194 -1.27 -14.09 17.70
N ARG A 195 -0.80 -14.76 16.64
CA ARG A 195 -0.23 -14.07 15.49
C ARG A 195 -1.27 -13.21 14.78
N ALA A 196 -2.49 -13.71 14.61
CA ALA A 196 -3.60 -12.94 14.06
C ALA A 196 -3.89 -11.67 14.90
N ARG A 197 -3.88 -11.81 16.24
CA ARG A 197 -4.07 -10.67 17.16
C ARG A 197 -2.96 -9.63 17.03
N GLU A 198 -1.70 -10.05 16.94
CA GLU A 198 -0.55 -9.14 16.74
C GLU A 198 -0.64 -8.36 15.43
N VAL A 199 -0.99 -9.04 14.34
CA VAL A 199 -1.14 -8.41 13.02
C VAL A 199 -2.26 -7.37 13.06
N CYS A 200 -3.40 -7.69 13.69
CA CYS A 200 -4.50 -6.73 13.87
C CYS A 200 -4.10 -5.53 14.75
N ALA A 201 -3.32 -5.76 15.81
CA ALA A 201 -2.82 -4.68 16.66
C ALA A 201 -1.82 -3.78 15.92
N ALA A 202 -0.92 -4.36 15.12
CA ALA A 202 0.00 -3.60 14.27
C ALA A 202 -0.75 -2.78 13.22
N ARG A 203 -1.81 -3.34 12.61
CA ARG A 203 -2.72 -2.60 11.71
C ARG A 203 -3.33 -1.40 12.42
N TRP A 204 -3.86 -1.60 13.62
CA TRP A 204 -4.44 -0.53 14.41
C TRP A 204 -3.42 0.58 14.67
N ALA A 205 -2.24 0.24 15.21
CA ALA A 205 -1.22 1.21 15.56
C ALA A 205 -0.72 2.02 14.34
N GLN A 206 -0.63 1.38 13.17
CA GLN A 206 -0.20 2.04 11.94
C GLN A 206 -1.28 2.96 11.35
N MET A 207 -2.54 2.50 11.34
CA MET A 207 -3.63 3.24 10.70
C MET A 207 -4.23 4.30 11.61
N ARG A 208 -4.23 4.08 12.93
CA ARG A 208 -4.84 4.94 13.96
C ARG A 208 -3.87 5.19 15.13
N PRO A 209 -2.69 5.82 14.88
CA PRO A 209 -1.72 6.10 15.94
C PRO A 209 -2.24 7.11 16.98
N ASP A 210 -3.28 7.87 16.63
CA ASP A 210 -3.97 8.86 17.44
C ASP A 210 -4.91 8.24 18.48
N LEU A 211 -5.35 6.99 18.27
CA LEU A 211 -6.36 6.36 19.10
C LEU A 211 -5.84 5.16 19.90
N PRO A 212 -6.33 4.98 21.14
CA PRO A 212 -6.05 3.78 21.89
C PRO A 212 -6.68 2.56 21.18
N PRO A 213 -5.97 1.43 21.08
CA PRO A 213 -6.52 0.20 20.54
C PRO A 213 -7.71 -0.31 21.36
N PRO A 214 -8.65 -1.04 20.75
CA PRO A 214 -9.70 -1.73 21.49
C PRO A 214 -9.06 -2.74 22.47
N PRO A 215 -9.72 -3.10 23.58
CA PRO A 215 -9.13 -3.97 24.61
C PRO A 215 -8.57 -5.29 24.07
N ALA A 216 -9.21 -5.86 23.04
CA ALA A 216 -8.74 -7.08 22.38
C ALA A 216 -7.43 -6.89 21.61
N LEU A 217 -7.10 -5.69 21.16
CA LEU A 217 -5.86 -5.37 20.42
C LEU A 217 -4.86 -4.55 21.25
N ASP A 218 -5.22 -4.21 22.48
CA ASP A 218 -4.38 -3.42 23.38
C ASP A 218 -3.23 -4.28 23.91
N LEU A 219 -2.12 -4.28 23.16
CA LEU A 219 -0.88 -4.95 23.55
C LEU A 219 -0.08 -4.17 24.59
N SER A 220 -0.40 -2.88 24.80
CA SER A 220 0.33 -2.02 25.74
C SER A 220 0.15 -2.45 27.19
N ARG A 221 -0.96 -3.13 27.51
CA ARG A 221 -1.20 -3.74 28.82
C ARG A 221 -0.28 -4.93 29.12
N TYR A 222 0.39 -5.47 28.11
CA TYR A 222 1.16 -6.71 28.20
C TYR A 222 2.65 -6.52 27.89
N GLU A 223 3.04 -5.40 27.29
CA GLU A 223 4.44 -4.94 27.16
C GLU A 223 4.70 -3.76 28.13
N LEU A 224 5.04 -4.08 29.37
CA LEU A 224 5.57 -3.13 30.35
C LEU A 224 6.95 -2.61 29.87
N SER A 225 6.94 -1.45 29.19
CA SER A 225 7.89 -0.33 29.29
C SER A 225 7.94 0.44 27.96
N VAL A 226 7.06 1.45 27.80
CA VAL A 226 7.23 2.49 26.77
C VAL A 226 7.40 3.82 27.49
N GLU A 227 8.65 4.20 27.74
CA GLU A 227 8.96 5.59 28.09
C GLU A 227 8.67 6.49 26.89
N ARG A 228 7.65 7.34 27.02
CA ARG A 228 7.45 8.51 26.16
C ARG A 228 7.86 9.76 26.93
N LYS A 229 8.97 10.37 26.51
CA LYS A 229 9.36 11.71 26.95
C LYS A 229 8.81 12.72 25.94
N ALA A 230 7.79 13.47 26.33
CA ALA A 230 7.32 14.62 25.57
C ALA A 230 8.21 15.83 25.88
N ALA A 231 8.69 16.52 24.85
CA ALA A 231 9.38 17.80 25.01
C ALA A 231 8.34 18.93 24.95
N GLU A 232 8.21 19.69 26.04
CA GLU A 232 7.46 20.93 26.08
C GLU A 232 8.10 21.99 25.19
N ARG A 233 7.26 22.69 24.42
CA ARG A 233 7.67 23.84 23.62
C ARG A 233 7.42 25.12 24.42
N PRO A 234 8.41 26.02 24.56
CA PRO A 234 8.19 27.29 25.23
C PRO A 234 7.30 28.21 24.38
N THR A 235 6.41 28.92 25.04
CA THR A 235 5.54 29.95 24.47
C THR A 235 6.33 31.24 24.24
N LEU A 236 6.16 31.83 23.05
CA LEU A 236 6.68 33.16 22.73
C LEU A 236 5.94 34.24 23.53
N ARG A 237 6.67 35.29 23.93
CA ARG A 237 6.13 36.42 24.71
C ARG A 237 5.27 37.35 23.85
N ALA A 238 4.36 38.06 24.50
CA ALA A 238 3.28 38.84 23.91
C ALA A 238 3.68 40.27 23.46
N ASP A 239 4.96 40.62 23.54
CA ASP A 239 5.50 41.99 23.43
C ASP A 239 6.32 42.27 22.17
N VAL A 240 6.30 41.38 21.16
CA VAL A 240 7.10 41.54 19.94
C VAL A 240 6.27 42.19 18.83
N GLU A 241 6.44 43.49 18.64
CA GLU A 241 5.93 44.24 17.48
C GLU A 241 6.85 44.05 16.25
N GLU A 242 6.24 43.93 15.06
CA GLU A 242 6.93 43.64 13.80
C GLU A 242 7.67 44.87 13.25
N GLN A 243 8.95 45.02 13.61
CA GLN A 243 9.90 45.89 12.91
C GLN A 243 10.71 45.04 11.92
N LEU A 244 10.85 45.45 10.65
CA LEU A 244 11.70 44.73 9.69
C LEU A 244 13.18 45.01 10.00
N VAL A 245 13.84 44.06 10.68
CA VAL A 245 15.18 44.28 11.28
C VAL A 245 16.34 43.77 10.42
N ASP A 246 16.14 42.83 9.48
CA ASP A 246 17.23 42.23 8.70
C ASP A 246 16.76 41.49 7.42
N THR A 247 17.60 41.47 6.38
CA THR A 247 17.45 40.57 5.21
C THR A 247 18.26 39.30 5.45
N GLY A 248 17.65 38.34 6.14
CA GLY A 248 18.22 37.00 6.35
C GLY A 248 17.83 36.03 5.23
N SER A 249 18.73 35.09 4.90
CA SER A 249 18.34 33.91 4.11
C SER A 249 17.81 32.83 5.05
N PHE A 250 16.56 32.41 4.87
CA PHE A 250 16.01 31.27 5.60
C PHE A 250 16.61 29.98 5.03
N ARG A 251 17.57 29.39 5.75
CA ARG A 251 18.03 28.04 5.45
C ARG A 251 17.00 27.03 5.95
N VAL A 252 16.25 26.46 5.02
CA VAL A 252 15.34 25.34 5.32
C VAL A 252 16.18 24.06 5.40
N ASP A 253 16.08 23.33 6.51
CA ASP A 253 16.60 21.97 6.61
C ASP A 253 15.87 21.08 5.59
N ALA A 254 16.54 20.81 4.47
CA ALA A 254 15.99 20.05 3.36
C ALA A 254 15.58 18.64 3.79
N ALA A 255 16.31 17.98 4.70
CA ALA A 255 15.96 16.65 5.16
C ALA A 255 14.64 16.67 5.94
N ARG A 256 14.51 17.61 6.88
CA ARG A 256 13.27 17.77 7.65
C ARG A 256 12.09 18.22 6.80
N MET A 257 12.33 19.06 5.80
CA MET A 257 11.33 19.44 4.80
C MET A 257 10.86 18.21 4.03
N LEU A 258 11.77 17.40 3.48
CA LEU A 258 11.44 16.19 2.72
C LEU A 258 10.67 15.18 3.59
N ASP A 259 11.04 15.00 4.85
CA ASP A 259 10.31 14.11 5.76
C ASP A 259 8.89 14.59 6.03
N LYS A 260 8.67 15.91 6.15
CA LYS A 260 7.32 16.47 6.20
C LYS A 260 6.58 16.27 4.87
N LEU A 261 7.20 16.63 3.75
CA LEU A 261 6.56 16.54 2.43
C LEU A 261 6.16 15.10 2.09
N ARG A 262 6.97 14.10 2.47
CA ARG A 262 6.63 12.67 2.36
C ARG A 262 5.31 12.31 3.06
N GLY A 263 4.98 12.95 4.19
CA GLY A 263 3.76 12.67 4.94
C GLY A 263 2.50 13.34 4.36
N TYR A 264 2.66 14.48 3.68
CA TYR A 264 1.54 15.36 3.30
C TYR A 264 1.29 15.50 1.80
N GLN A 265 2.15 14.94 0.94
CA GLN A 265 2.02 15.11 -0.51
C GLN A 265 1.43 13.88 -1.23
N LEU A 266 0.57 14.16 -2.22
CA LEU A 266 -0.37 13.25 -2.89
C LEU A 266 -1.30 12.49 -1.92
N SER A 267 -2.61 12.59 -2.14
CA SER A 267 -3.61 11.87 -1.34
C SER A 267 -3.34 10.35 -1.36
N ASP A 268 -2.98 9.83 -2.53
CA ASP A 268 -2.65 8.42 -2.74
C ASP A 268 -1.20 8.30 -3.25
N PRO A 269 -0.32 7.56 -2.56
CA PRO A 269 1.06 7.37 -3.01
C PRO A 269 1.16 6.66 -4.36
N ARG A 270 0.12 5.93 -4.80
CA ARG A 270 0.06 5.28 -6.11
C ARG A 270 -0.04 6.27 -7.26
N ASP A 271 -0.42 7.53 -6.98
CA ASP A 271 -0.44 8.61 -7.98
C ASP A 271 0.96 9.13 -8.35
N PHE A 272 2.03 8.56 -7.80
CA PHE A 272 3.40 8.89 -8.23
C PHE A 272 3.59 8.72 -9.74
N VAL A 273 2.94 7.71 -10.34
CA VAL A 273 3.00 7.48 -11.79
C VAL A 273 2.36 8.63 -12.55
N CYS A 274 1.28 9.21 -12.04
CA CYS A 274 0.65 10.39 -12.65
C CYS A 274 1.57 11.61 -12.59
N ALA A 275 2.30 11.79 -11.48
CA ALA A 275 3.30 12.85 -11.39
C ALA A 275 4.43 12.66 -12.42
N TRP A 276 4.90 11.43 -12.64
CA TRP A 276 5.91 11.16 -13.67
C TRP A 276 5.40 11.28 -15.11
N LEU A 277 4.14 10.90 -15.39
CA LEU A 277 3.52 11.16 -16.70
C LEU A 277 3.46 12.67 -16.98
N ARG A 278 3.08 13.48 -15.99
CA ARG A 278 3.14 14.95 -16.11
C ARG A 278 4.56 15.46 -16.28
N CYS A 279 5.53 14.84 -15.63
CA CYS A 279 6.95 15.17 -15.85
C CYS A 279 7.35 14.92 -17.30
N ALA A 280 7.03 13.75 -17.86
CA ALA A 280 7.35 13.41 -19.24
C ALA A 280 6.70 14.39 -20.23
N ALA A 281 5.42 14.70 -20.03
CA ALA A 281 4.71 15.69 -20.83
C ALA A 281 5.30 17.11 -20.67
N ALA A 282 5.67 17.54 -19.45
CA ALA A 282 6.35 18.82 -19.22
C ALA A 282 7.78 18.87 -19.78
N SER A 283 8.40 17.71 -19.99
CA SER A 283 9.65 17.59 -20.75
C SER A 283 9.43 17.74 -22.26
N GLY A 284 8.18 17.80 -22.74
CA GLY A 284 7.85 17.88 -24.16
C GLY A 284 7.96 16.53 -24.87
N ALA A 285 7.79 15.42 -24.13
CA ALA A 285 7.76 14.08 -24.74
C ALA A 285 6.63 13.97 -25.76
N LYS A 286 6.91 13.35 -26.89
CA LYS A 286 5.92 12.92 -27.89
C LYS A 286 5.43 11.51 -27.59
N THR A 287 6.32 10.68 -27.05
CA THR A 287 6.07 9.28 -26.74
C THR A 287 6.40 8.98 -25.28
N ILE A 288 5.47 8.34 -24.58
CA ILE A 288 5.65 7.84 -23.22
C ILE A 288 5.37 6.33 -23.21
N ARG A 289 6.33 5.54 -22.73
CA ARG A 289 6.21 4.08 -22.64
C ARG A 289 6.34 3.64 -21.19
N LEU A 290 5.34 2.93 -20.69
CA LEU A 290 5.32 2.30 -19.39
C LEU A 290 5.41 0.79 -19.55
N THR A 291 6.49 0.19 -19.08
CA THR A 291 6.73 -1.25 -19.14
C THR A 291 6.65 -1.83 -17.74
N THR A 292 5.79 -2.84 -17.56
CA THR A 292 5.72 -3.61 -16.33
C THR A 292 6.79 -4.70 -16.32
N ARG A 293 7.43 -4.90 -15.18
CA ARG A 293 8.39 -5.98 -14.93
C ARG A 293 7.89 -6.81 -13.74
N PRO A 294 8.31 -8.08 -13.58
CA PRO A 294 7.83 -8.92 -12.47
C PRO A 294 7.95 -8.27 -11.09
N THR A 295 9.04 -7.52 -10.86
CA THR A 295 9.35 -6.83 -9.60
C THR A 295 9.35 -5.31 -9.73
N GLY A 296 8.93 -4.74 -10.86
CA GLY A 296 9.25 -3.35 -11.16
C GLY A 296 8.40 -2.69 -12.23
N LEU A 297 8.69 -1.42 -12.46
CA LEU A 297 8.03 -0.59 -13.46
C LEU A 297 9.07 0.33 -14.08
N GLU A 298 8.99 0.51 -15.38
CA GLU A 298 9.94 1.31 -16.17
C GLU A 298 9.14 2.31 -17.00
N LEU A 299 9.41 3.60 -16.82
CA LEU A 299 8.82 4.69 -17.59
C LEU A 299 9.89 5.31 -18.47
N ALA A 300 9.76 5.17 -19.78
CA ALA A 300 10.65 5.76 -20.79
C ALA A 300 9.92 6.85 -21.57
N PHE A 301 10.59 7.96 -21.87
CA PHE A 301 10.03 9.04 -22.69
C PHE A 301 11.11 9.80 -23.47
N ASP A 302 10.72 10.34 -24.62
CA ASP A 302 11.57 11.02 -25.62
C ASP A 302 11.59 12.56 -25.47
N GLY A 303 11.21 13.06 -24.30
CA GLY A 303 11.26 14.49 -23.98
C GLY A 303 12.67 14.99 -23.65
N ARG A 304 12.77 16.29 -23.34
CA ARG A 304 14.03 16.94 -22.92
C ARG A 304 14.71 16.14 -21.80
N PRO A 305 16.01 15.77 -21.94
CA PRO A 305 16.73 14.96 -20.97
C PRO A 305 17.00 15.73 -19.67
N PHE A 306 17.17 14.99 -18.58
CA PHE A 306 17.65 15.55 -17.32
C PHE A 306 19.15 15.81 -17.37
N THR A 307 19.58 16.91 -16.74
CA THR A 307 21.01 17.19 -16.54
C THR A 307 21.53 16.47 -15.30
N ALA A 308 22.85 16.30 -15.22
CA ALA A 308 23.50 15.73 -14.03
C ALA A 308 23.17 16.52 -12.74
N ALA A 309 23.08 17.85 -12.84
CA ALA A 309 22.70 18.72 -11.72
C ALA A 309 21.25 18.48 -11.26
N GLN A 310 20.32 18.27 -12.20
CA GLN A 310 18.93 17.96 -11.87
C GLN A 310 18.78 16.60 -11.18
N LEU A 311 19.55 15.60 -11.62
CA LEU A 311 19.51 14.25 -11.05
C LEU A 311 20.30 14.13 -9.73
N SER A 312 21.32 14.96 -9.50
CA SER A 312 22.04 14.99 -8.23
C SER A 312 21.24 15.67 -7.12
N GLN A 313 20.36 16.62 -7.47
CA GLN A 313 19.49 17.36 -6.54
C GLN A 313 18.02 17.36 -7.00
N PRO A 314 17.36 16.19 -7.07
CA PRO A 314 16.05 16.06 -7.71
C PRO A 314 14.92 16.81 -6.99
N TYR A 315 15.13 17.21 -5.73
CA TYR A 315 14.14 17.95 -4.95
C TYR A 315 14.32 19.46 -4.98
N GLN A 316 15.41 19.96 -5.56
CA GLN A 316 15.70 21.40 -5.60
C GLN A 316 14.56 22.19 -6.27
N ALA A 317 13.93 21.60 -7.28
CA ALA A 317 12.77 22.18 -7.98
C ALA A 317 11.53 22.39 -7.09
N LEU A 318 11.46 21.79 -5.89
CA LEU A 318 10.38 22.06 -4.94
C LEU A 318 10.57 23.41 -4.23
N VAL A 319 11.80 23.92 -4.18
CA VAL A 319 12.16 25.20 -3.54
C VAL A 319 12.34 26.28 -4.61
N ASP A 320 13.04 25.94 -5.69
CA ASP A 320 13.33 26.86 -6.79
C ASP A 320 12.19 26.79 -7.82
N ALA A 321 11.14 27.56 -7.55
CA ALA A 321 9.93 27.57 -8.38
C ALA A 321 10.12 28.24 -9.74
N ASP A 322 11.16 29.07 -9.88
CA ASP A 322 11.36 29.97 -11.02
C ASP A 322 12.31 29.36 -12.04
N GLY A 323 11.75 28.98 -13.20
CA GLY A 323 12.53 28.48 -14.33
C GLY A 323 11.70 27.66 -15.31
N THR A 324 12.14 27.61 -16.56
CA THR A 324 11.55 26.79 -17.64
C THR A 324 11.49 25.30 -17.30
N ASP A 325 12.39 24.84 -16.42
CA ASP A 325 12.48 23.46 -15.97
C ASP A 325 11.86 23.24 -14.58
N GLY A 326 11.47 24.29 -13.86
CA GLY A 326 10.89 24.19 -12.52
C GLY A 326 9.60 23.36 -12.51
N LYS A 327 8.76 23.47 -13.56
CA LYS A 327 7.51 22.68 -13.65
C LYS A 327 7.78 21.17 -13.80
N ARG A 328 8.67 20.77 -14.72
CA ARG A 328 9.01 19.34 -14.91
C ARG A 328 9.72 18.78 -13.68
N GLY A 329 10.66 19.54 -13.12
CA GLY A 329 11.42 19.16 -11.92
C GLY A 329 10.51 18.94 -10.72
N ARG A 330 9.51 19.81 -10.52
CA ARG A 330 8.48 19.61 -9.48
C ARG A 330 7.74 18.30 -9.67
N HIS A 331 7.21 18.03 -10.86
CA HIS A 331 6.49 16.79 -11.13
C HIS A 331 7.35 15.53 -10.88
N PHE A 332 8.63 15.57 -11.28
CA PHE A 332 9.59 14.51 -10.97
C PHE A 332 9.79 14.32 -9.47
N ALA A 333 10.05 15.40 -8.73
CA ALA A 333 10.26 15.40 -7.29
C ALA A 333 9.04 14.88 -6.51
N TYR A 334 7.84 15.33 -6.86
CA TYR A 334 6.58 14.83 -6.28
C TYR A 334 6.40 13.33 -6.52
N GLY A 335 6.72 12.86 -7.73
CA GLY A 335 6.69 11.43 -8.04
C GLY A 335 7.67 10.63 -7.18
N LEU A 336 8.90 11.11 -7.00
CA LEU A 336 9.87 10.47 -6.10
C LEU A 336 9.37 10.42 -4.65
N LEU A 337 8.86 11.54 -4.11
CA LEU A 337 8.36 11.60 -2.73
C LEU A 337 7.20 10.63 -2.49
N ALA A 338 6.24 10.59 -3.41
CA ALA A 338 5.11 9.65 -3.33
C ALA A 338 5.56 8.20 -3.47
N LEU A 339 6.52 7.93 -4.36
CA LEU A 339 7.08 6.60 -4.56
C LEU A 339 7.74 6.04 -3.29
N TYR A 340 8.49 6.85 -2.53
CA TYR A 340 9.13 6.37 -1.30
C TYR A 340 8.15 5.85 -0.24
N ARG A 341 6.90 6.33 -0.25
CA ARG A 341 5.83 5.81 0.64
C ARG A 341 5.45 4.36 0.29
N LEU A 342 5.71 3.93 -0.94
CA LEU A 342 5.52 2.56 -1.41
C LEU A 342 6.71 1.64 -1.09
N ARG A 343 7.76 2.16 -0.45
CA ARG A 343 8.98 1.43 -0.05
C ARG A 343 9.60 0.65 -1.23
N PRO A 344 9.99 1.32 -2.32
CA PRO A 344 10.76 0.67 -3.38
C PRO A 344 12.07 0.13 -2.81
N ARG A 345 12.56 -0.97 -3.39
CA ARG A 345 13.92 -1.46 -3.11
C ARG A 345 14.96 -0.53 -3.73
N SER A 346 14.68 -0.06 -4.95
CA SER A 346 15.53 0.89 -5.66
C SER A 346 14.74 1.72 -6.66
N VAL A 347 15.27 2.91 -6.95
CA VAL A 347 14.81 3.80 -8.02
C VAL A 347 16.05 4.25 -8.77
N SER A 348 16.06 4.06 -10.08
CA SER A 348 17.14 4.51 -10.96
C SER A 348 16.58 5.38 -12.07
N VAL A 349 17.34 6.40 -12.45
CA VAL A 349 17.02 7.25 -13.59
C VAL A 349 18.25 7.35 -14.47
N THR A 350 18.08 7.16 -15.75
CA THR A 350 19.08 7.49 -16.77
C THR A 350 18.48 8.45 -17.76
N SER A 351 19.26 9.45 -18.15
CA SER A 351 18.84 10.37 -19.19
C SER A 351 20.00 10.70 -20.12
N ARG A 352 19.74 10.66 -21.42
CA ARG A 352 20.74 10.91 -22.47
C ARG A 352 20.18 11.90 -23.48
N GLY A 353 20.99 12.89 -23.84
CA GLY A 353 20.79 13.72 -25.02
C GLY A 353 22.06 14.48 -25.38
N GLU A 354 21.93 15.62 -26.06
CA GLU A 354 23.07 16.37 -26.61
C GLU A 354 24.11 16.78 -25.53
N GLY A 355 23.65 17.07 -24.31
CA GLY A 355 24.50 17.45 -23.18
C GLY A 355 25.21 16.29 -22.46
N GLY A 356 25.12 15.05 -22.99
CA GLY A 356 25.71 13.86 -22.40
C GLY A 356 24.71 12.97 -21.66
N VAL A 357 25.23 12.17 -20.71
CA VAL A 357 24.44 11.21 -19.92
C VAL A 357 24.40 11.62 -18.46
N ALA A 358 23.21 11.64 -17.87
CA ALA A 358 22.97 11.81 -16.46
C ALA A 358 22.36 10.53 -15.87
N ALA A 359 22.82 10.15 -14.67
CA ALA A 359 22.29 8.99 -13.95
C ALA A 359 22.03 9.31 -12.48
N MET A 360 20.96 8.73 -11.95
CA MET A 360 20.61 8.74 -10.53
C MET A 360 20.33 7.30 -10.10
N ASN A 361 20.79 6.91 -8.91
CA ASN A 361 20.38 5.67 -8.27
C ASN A 361 20.12 5.92 -6.78
N ALA A 362 18.98 5.47 -6.30
CA ALA A 362 18.60 5.53 -4.90
C ALA A 362 18.15 4.15 -4.43
N GLY A 363 18.67 3.69 -3.28
CA GLY A 363 18.35 2.39 -2.68
C GLY A 363 19.37 1.29 -3.01
N ALA A 364 18.97 0.04 -2.82
CA ALA A 364 19.86 -1.13 -2.86
C ALA A 364 19.96 -1.80 -4.25
N GLY A 365 19.63 -1.07 -5.31
CA GLY A 365 19.68 -1.55 -6.69
C GLY A 365 21.05 -1.31 -7.32
N LYS A 366 21.38 -2.13 -8.33
CA LYS A 366 22.55 -1.87 -9.16
C LYS A 366 22.37 -0.50 -9.84
N ALA A 367 23.39 0.35 -9.76
CA ALA A 367 23.37 1.61 -10.50
C ALA A 367 23.18 1.32 -12.00
N PRO A 368 22.37 2.11 -12.71
CA PRO A 368 22.20 1.92 -14.13
C PRO A 368 23.51 2.24 -14.84
N ASP A 369 23.80 1.53 -15.92
CA ASP A 369 24.97 1.79 -16.74
C ASP A 369 24.70 3.01 -17.65
N PRO A 370 25.45 4.11 -17.50
CA PRO A 370 25.24 5.31 -18.32
C PRO A 370 25.49 5.05 -19.81
N GLU A 371 26.37 4.11 -20.18
CA GLU A 371 26.74 3.85 -21.57
C GLU A 371 25.65 3.10 -22.34
N SER A 372 24.77 2.38 -21.65
CA SER A 372 23.60 1.71 -22.24
C SER A 372 22.30 2.50 -22.15
N ALA A 373 22.31 3.72 -21.60
CA ALA A 373 21.12 4.56 -21.52
C ALA A 373 20.56 4.89 -22.92
N PRO A 374 19.26 4.64 -23.21
CA PRO A 374 18.67 5.08 -24.47
C PRO A 374 18.52 6.61 -24.51
N GLU A 375 18.35 7.16 -25.71
CA GLU A 375 18.00 8.57 -25.90
C GLU A 375 16.71 8.93 -25.15
N GLY A 376 16.68 10.12 -24.54
CA GLY A 376 15.56 10.59 -23.71
C GLY A 376 15.79 10.32 -22.22
N SER A 377 14.75 9.85 -21.52
CA SER A 377 14.80 9.54 -20.09
C SER A 377 14.14 8.20 -19.80
N VAL A 378 14.76 7.41 -18.92
CA VAL A 378 14.21 6.17 -18.38
C VAL A 378 14.24 6.23 -16.87
N ILE A 379 13.07 6.03 -16.26
CA ILE A 379 12.88 5.95 -14.82
C ILE A 379 12.47 4.51 -14.49
N SER A 380 13.31 3.80 -13.75
CA SER A 380 13.04 2.42 -13.34
C SER A 380 12.86 2.35 -11.83
N VAL A 381 11.83 1.62 -11.39
CA VAL A 381 11.62 1.29 -9.99
C VAL A 381 11.55 -0.22 -9.81
N THR A 382 12.20 -0.69 -8.76
CA THR A 382 12.17 -2.10 -8.36
C THR A 382 11.65 -2.20 -6.93
N TRP A 383 10.73 -3.12 -6.69
CA TRP A 383 10.24 -3.50 -5.37
C TRP A 383 10.83 -4.85 -4.92
N PRO A 384 10.75 -5.18 -3.62
CA PRO A 384 11.13 -6.50 -3.13
C PRO A 384 10.30 -7.63 -3.79
N ALA A 385 10.83 -8.85 -3.80
CA ALA A 385 10.21 -10.00 -4.46
C ALA A 385 8.79 -10.33 -3.95
N TRP A 386 8.42 -9.96 -2.72
CA TRP A 386 7.07 -10.17 -2.20
C TRP A 386 6.02 -9.24 -2.86
N ALA A 387 6.46 -8.17 -3.53
CA ALA A 387 5.60 -7.27 -4.29
C ALA A 387 5.33 -7.77 -5.72
N LEU A 388 5.72 -9.01 -6.04
CA LEU A 388 5.54 -9.65 -7.35
C LEU A 388 4.08 -9.58 -7.82
N TYR A 389 3.89 -9.37 -9.12
CA TYR A 389 2.64 -9.51 -9.87
C TYR A 389 1.52 -8.49 -9.63
N TRP A 390 1.27 -8.01 -8.42
CA TRP A 390 0.12 -7.12 -8.18
C TRP A 390 0.47 -5.64 -8.30
N ARG A 391 1.62 -5.19 -7.77
CA ARG A 391 1.93 -3.74 -7.77
C ARG A 391 2.17 -3.16 -9.17
N PRO A 392 3.05 -3.72 -10.02
CA PRO A 392 3.29 -3.16 -11.35
C PRO A 392 2.02 -3.11 -12.19
N THR A 393 1.24 -4.19 -12.18
CA THR A 393 -0.02 -4.31 -12.91
C THR A 393 -1.07 -3.30 -12.42
N LEU A 394 -1.27 -3.18 -11.11
CA LEU A 394 -2.21 -2.21 -10.55
C LEU A 394 -1.79 -0.76 -10.81
N LEU A 395 -0.48 -0.47 -10.77
CA LEU A 395 0.04 0.87 -11.08
C LEU A 395 -0.11 1.20 -12.56
N ALA A 396 0.09 0.23 -13.46
CA ALA A 396 -0.16 0.39 -14.89
C ALA A 396 -1.65 0.59 -15.20
N LEU A 397 -2.54 -0.19 -14.57
CA LEU A 397 -3.98 0.02 -14.67
C LEU A 397 -4.38 1.41 -14.17
N ARG A 398 -3.82 1.84 -13.04
CA ARG A 398 -4.06 3.18 -12.52
C ARG A 398 -3.56 4.27 -13.47
N ALA A 399 -2.38 4.10 -14.06
CA ALA A 399 -1.86 5.01 -15.08
C ALA A 399 -2.80 5.08 -16.29
N ARG A 400 -3.32 3.93 -16.75
CA ARG A 400 -4.30 3.84 -17.85
C ARG A 400 -5.59 4.59 -17.54
N GLU A 401 -6.14 4.40 -16.34
CA GLU A 401 -7.41 5.03 -15.91
C GLU A 401 -7.28 6.55 -15.73
N ARG A 402 -6.07 7.01 -15.36
CA ARG A 402 -5.79 8.42 -15.10
C ARG A 402 -5.24 9.16 -16.31
N TYR A 403 -4.79 8.47 -17.35
CA TYR A 403 -4.30 9.13 -18.56
C TYR A 403 -5.46 9.60 -19.43
N GLY A 404 -5.34 10.81 -19.98
CA GLY A 404 -6.31 11.36 -20.92
C GLY A 404 -6.00 12.79 -21.33
N LEU A 405 -6.35 13.15 -22.55
CA LEU A 405 -6.18 14.47 -23.17
C LEU A 405 -4.75 15.01 -23.01
N GLY A 406 -3.76 14.12 -23.16
CA GLY A 406 -2.34 14.44 -23.04
C GLY A 406 -1.72 14.93 -24.34
N PRO A 407 -0.58 15.63 -24.26
CA PRO A 407 0.16 16.06 -25.46
C PRO A 407 1.00 14.94 -26.09
N ALA A 408 1.10 13.77 -25.45
CA ALA A 408 1.94 12.66 -25.85
C ALA A 408 1.13 11.39 -26.14
N GLU A 409 1.67 10.50 -26.96
CA GLU A 409 1.17 9.13 -27.07
C GLU A 409 1.63 8.32 -25.86
N PHE A 410 0.72 7.59 -25.23
CA PHE A 410 1.02 6.78 -24.06
C PHE A 410 0.84 5.29 -24.35
N PHE A 411 1.87 4.49 -24.05
CA PHE A 411 1.88 3.05 -24.24
C PHE A 411 2.08 2.34 -22.91
N ILE A 412 1.34 1.25 -22.69
CA ILE A 412 1.55 0.33 -21.58
C ILE A 412 1.81 -1.05 -22.15
N ASP A 413 2.98 -1.62 -21.85
CA ASP A 413 3.41 -2.94 -22.32
C ASP A 413 3.24 -3.09 -23.85
N GLY A 414 3.63 -2.05 -24.59
CA GLY A 414 3.54 -1.97 -26.04
C GLY A 414 2.15 -1.64 -26.60
N LYS A 415 1.11 -1.53 -25.76
CA LYS A 415 -0.26 -1.22 -26.20
C LYS A 415 -0.56 0.26 -26.01
N ALA A 416 -1.03 0.94 -27.06
CA ALA A 416 -1.46 2.32 -26.98
C ALA A 416 -2.66 2.48 -26.03
N VAL A 417 -2.60 3.47 -25.15
CA VAL A 417 -3.67 3.89 -24.26
C VAL A 417 -4.45 5.01 -24.96
N PRO A 418 -5.77 4.86 -25.16
CA PRO A 418 -6.58 5.94 -25.72
C PRO A 418 -6.47 7.20 -24.86
N ASP A 419 -6.16 8.33 -25.49
CA ASP A 419 -6.08 9.64 -24.84
C ASP A 419 -7.47 10.26 -24.63
N SER A 420 -8.46 9.85 -25.41
CA SER A 420 -9.81 10.39 -25.41
C SER A 420 -10.84 9.26 -25.53
N PRO A 421 -12.07 9.47 -25.03
CA PRO A 421 -13.17 8.55 -25.27
C PRO A 421 -13.47 8.48 -26.77
N ARG A 422 -13.64 7.28 -27.31
CA ARG A 422 -13.90 7.04 -28.75
C ARG A 422 -15.33 6.62 -29.07
N ALA A 423 -16.27 6.78 -28.13
CA ALA A 423 -17.66 6.41 -28.39
C ALA A 423 -18.35 7.43 -29.33
N PRO A 424 -19.31 7.02 -30.18
CA PRO A 424 -19.86 7.86 -31.25
C PRO A 424 -20.53 9.16 -30.79
N ASN A 425 -20.99 9.20 -29.54
CA ASN A 425 -21.62 10.37 -28.92
C ASN A 425 -20.63 11.35 -28.28
N TRP A 426 -19.33 11.07 -28.37
CA TRP A 426 -18.30 11.98 -27.87
C TRP A 426 -17.87 12.97 -28.95
N HIS A 427 -17.93 14.25 -28.60
CA HIS A 427 -17.45 15.33 -29.43
C HIS A 427 -16.16 15.88 -28.85
N THR A 428 -15.12 15.98 -29.67
CA THR A 428 -13.83 16.53 -29.29
C THR A 428 -13.67 17.95 -29.87
N ALA A 429 -13.06 18.84 -29.09
CA ALA A 429 -12.76 20.19 -29.54
C ALA A 429 -11.44 20.66 -28.94
N GLU A 430 -10.66 21.40 -29.73
CA GLU A 430 -9.45 22.08 -29.27
C GLU A 430 -9.53 23.58 -29.58
N LYS A 431 -9.39 24.42 -28.55
CA LYS A 431 -9.52 25.87 -28.68
C LYS A 431 -8.73 26.61 -27.62
N LYS A 432 -7.86 27.53 -28.04
CA LYS A 432 -7.02 28.33 -27.13
C LYS A 432 -6.21 27.48 -26.13
N GLY A 433 -5.68 26.34 -26.57
CA GLY A 433 -4.92 25.40 -25.73
C GLY A 433 -5.77 24.50 -24.82
N TRP A 434 -7.09 24.67 -24.81
CA TRP A 434 -8.01 23.71 -24.20
C TRP A 434 -8.26 22.54 -25.12
N ARG A 435 -8.13 21.32 -24.61
CA ARG A 435 -8.63 20.09 -25.25
C ARG A 435 -9.85 19.64 -24.47
N THR A 436 -10.96 19.38 -25.13
CA THR A 436 -12.19 18.93 -24.49
C THR A 436 -12.79 17.74 -25.21
N CYS A 437 -13.49 16.89 -24.46
CA CYS A 437 -14.35 15.82 -24.97
C CYS A 437 -15.66 15.85 -24.19
N ARG A 438 -16.82 15.67 -24.83
CA ARG A 438 -18.12 15.65 -24.13
C ARG A 438 -19.13 14.72 -24.76
N ILE A 439 -20.11 14.29 -23.97
CA ILE A 439 -21.32 13.61 -24.47
C ILE A 439 -22.44 14.63 -24.69
N VAL A 440 -23.15 14.53 -25.81
CA VAL A 440 -24.40 15.30 -26.08
C VAL A 440 -25.60 14.39 -25.87
N GLY A 441 -26.55 14.83 -25.04
CA GLY A 441 -27.86 14.17 -24.90
C GLY A 441 -27.87 12.80 -24.20
N GLY A 442 -26.88 12.51 -23.35
CA GLY A 442 -26.91 11.32 -22.49
C GLY A 442 -27.54 11.61 -21.13
N GLU A 443 -28.17 10.60 -20.50
CA GLU A 443 -28.57 10.60 -19.08
C GLU A 443 -27.35 10.55 -18.13
N GLY A 444 -26.33 11.36 -18.43
CA GLY A 444 -25.05 11.35 -17.74
C GLY A 444 -25.15 12.03 -16.37
N ARG A 445 -24.53 11.42 -15.37
CA ARG A 445 -24.23 12.09 -14.08
C ARG A 445 -23.20 13.18 -14.34
N GLY A 446 -23.55 14.44 -14.09
CA GLY A 446 -22.78 15.60 -14.51
C GLY A 446 -21.41 15.67 -13.87
N ARG A 447 -20.40 15.25 -14.63
CA ARG A 447 -19.03 15.12 -14.17
C ARG A 447 -18.11 15.70 -15.23
N VAL A 448 -17.30 16.66 -14.79
CA VAL A 448 -16.24 17.25 -15.60
C VAL A 448 -14.89 16.74 -15.08
N ARG A 449 -14.25 15.86 -15.85
CA ARG A 449 -12.90 15.36 -15.55
C ARG A 449 -11.87 16.37 -16.01
N VAL A 450 -11.04 16.85 -15.09
CA VAL A 450 -10.02 17.86 -15.37
C VAL A 450 -8.64 17.22 -15.42
N TYR A 451 -7.99 17.36 -16.57
CA TYR A 451 -6.67 16.81 -16.85
C TYR A 451 -5.63 17.93 -16.95
N VAL A 452 -4.42 17.65 -16.48
CA VAL A 452 -3.26 18.52 -16.65
C VAL A 452 -2.10 17.68 -17.14
N LEU A 453 -1.50 18.08 -18.28
CA LEU A 453 -0.39 17.37 -18.90
C LEU A 453 -0.70 15.87 -19.08
N GLY A 454 -1.89 15.57 -19.58
CA GLY A 454 -2.34 14.21 -19.87
C GLY A 454 -2.80 13.38 -18.67
N THR A 455 -2.89 13.94 -17.46
CA THR A 455 -3.26 13.17 -16.27
C THR A 455 -4.46 13.77 -15.54
N LEU A 456 -5.38 12.91 -15.11
CA LEU A 456 -6.56 13.27 -14.34
C LEU A 456 -6.15 13.79 -12.96
N VAL A 457 -6.50 15.05 -12.71
CA VAL A 457 -6.20 15.74 -11.45
C VAL A 457 -7.41 15.69 -10.52
N GLU A 458 -8.58 16.10 -11.02
CA GLU A 458 -9.81 16.16 -10.24
C GLU A 458 -11.04 15.92 -11.12
N VAL A 459 -12.16 15.60 -10.46
CA VAL A 459 -13.48 15.49 -11.09
C VAL A 459 -14.37 16.54 -10.44
N LEU A 460 -14.95 17.42 -11.25
CA LEU A 460 -15.83 18.50 -10.85
C LEU A 460 -17.29 18.17 -11.20
N GLY A 461 -18.24 18.80 -10.50
CA GLY A 461 -19.67 18.74 -10.81
C GLY A 461 -20.52 18.27 -9.62
N PRO A 462 -21.68 18.91 -9.37
CA PRO A 462 -22.72 18.35 -8.51
C PRO A 462 -23.34 17.10 -9.18
N GLU A 463 -23.90 16.17 -8.39
CA GLU A 463 -24.49 14.93 -8.92
C GLU A 463 -25.60 15.18 -9.95
N ASP A 464 -26.19 16.38 -9.95
CA ASP A 464 -27.34 16.77 -10.76
C ASP A 464 -26.99 17.53 -12.06
N ALA A 465 -25.71 17.75 -12.38
CA ALA A 465 -25.39 18.32 -13.70
C ALA A 465 -25.72 17.30 -14.82
N GLU A 466 -26.09 17.74 -16.02
CA GLU A 466 -26.46 16.84 -17.14
C GLU A 466 -25.29 16.57 -18.11
N VAL A 467 -24.09 17.03 -17.78
CA VAL A 467 -22.95 17.02 -18.71
C VAL A 467 -21.83 16.11 -18.21
N GLU A 468 -21.54 15.05 -18.96
CA GLU A 468 -20.28 14.32 -18.84
C GLU A 468 -19.25 14.91 -19.82
N ALA A 469 -18.17 15.48 -19.28
CA ALA A 469 -17.12 16.11 -20.06
C ALA A 469 -15.72 15.83 -19.51
N TRP A 470 -14.73 15.84 -20.39
CA TRP A 470 -13.31 15.81 -20.08
C TRP A 470 -12.72 17.12 -20.61
N MET A 471 -11.88 17.79 -19.82
CA MET A 471 -11.21 19.02 -20.22
C MET A 471 -9.74 18.99 -19.79
N ALA A 472 -8.86 19.54 -20.60
CA ALA A 472 -7.44 19.59 -20.31
C ALA A 472 -6.80 20.89 -20.79
N HIS A 473 -5.87 21.40 -20.00
CA HIS A 473 -5.03 22.53 -20.39
C HIS A 473 -3.68 22.46 -19.67
N ASP A 474 -2.59 22.50 -20.43
CA ASP A 474 -1.24 22.27 -19.89
C ASP A 474 -0.75 23.39 -18.98
N GLY A 475 -1.29 24.60 -19.15
CA GLY A 475 -1.05 25.75 -18.30
C GLY A 475 -1.86 25.79 -17.00
N LEU A 476 -2.66 24.78 -16.66
CA LEU A 476 -3.35 24.78 -15.36
C LEU A 476 -2.36 24.65 -14.20
N GLU A 477 -2.61 25.43 -13.15
CA GLU A 477 -1.85 25.39 -11.91
C GLU A 477 -2.47 24.39 -10.94
N LEU A 478 -1.60 23.69 -10.23
CA LEU A 478 -2.00 22.67 -9.27
C LEU A 478 -1.73 23.15 -7.87
N ASN A 479 -2.58 22.74 -6.93
CA ASN A 479 -2.35 23.01 -5.52
C ASN A 479 -1.06 22.31 -5.02
N ILE A 480 -0.64 22.63 -3.80
CA ILE A 480 0.58 22.07 -3.18
C ILE A 480 0.53 20.53 -3.12
N SER A 481 -0.65 19.94 -2.91
CA SER A 481 -0.81 18.48 -2.89
C SER A 481 -0.82 17.82 -4.27
N GLN A 482 -0.80 18.60 -5.36
CA GLN A 482 -0.88 18.14 -6.75
C GLN A 482 -2.13 17.32 -7.09
N SER A 483 -3.21 17.50 -6.31
CA SER A 483 -4.44 16.69 -6.37
C SER A 483 -5.69 17.48 -6.76
N SER A 484 -5.56 18.79 -6.92
CA SER A 484 -6.64 19.64 -7.44
C SER A 484 -6.04 20.78 -8.25
N VAL A 485 -6.82 21.33 -9.17
CA VAL A 485 -6.46 22.54 -9.89
C VAL A 485 -6.72 23.75 -8.97
N VAL A 486 -5.84 24.75 -9.06
CA VAL A 486 -6.05 26.03 -8.36
C VAL A 486 -7.26 26.73 -9.01
N ARG A 487 -8.25 27.10 -8.18
CA ARG A 487 -9.43 27.83 -8.65
C ARG A 487 -9.00 29.23 -9.10
N GLY A 488 -9.43 29.64 -10.29
CA GLY A 488 -9.11 30.94 -10.85
C GLY A 488 -9.51 31.06 -12.31
N LYS A 489 -9.25 32.23 -12.88
CA LYS A 489 -9.74 32.65 -14.21
C LYS A 489 -9.54 31.61 -15.31
N ARG A 490 -8.37 30.95 -15.35
CA ARG A 490 -8.10 29.94 -16.38
C ARG A 490 -9.03 28.74 -16.26
N LEU A 491 -9.24 28.20 -15.06
CA LEU A 491 -10.19 27.11 -14.88
C LEU A 491 -11.62 27.54 -15.26
N ASP A 492 -12.02 28.74 -14.86
CA ASP A 492 -13.35 29.29 -15.17
C ASP A 492 -13.55 29.43 -16.68
N GLU A 493 -12.54 29.88 -17.43
CA GLU A 493 -12.57 29.92 -18.91
C GLU A 493 -12.79 28.53 -19.53
N GLY A 494 -12.15 27.50 -18.99
CA GLY A 494 -12.33 26.12 -19.45
C GLY A 494 -13.72 25.57 -19.15
N LEU A 495 -14.25 25.88 -17.96
CA LEU A 495 -15.63 25.51 -17.58
C LEU A 495 -16.66 26.25 -18.44
N ASP A 496 -16.43 27.54 -18.71
CA ASP A 496 -17.24 28.34 -19.63
C ASP A 496 -17.21 27.78 -21.04
N LEU A 497 -16.07 27.28 -21.52
CA LEU A 497 -15.95 26.65 -22.84
C LEU A 497 -16.78 25.36 -22.90
N VAL A 498 -16.67 24.54 -21.86
CA VAL A 498 -17.50 23.33 -21.64
C VAL A 498 -18.97 23.69 -21.37
N ALA A 499 -19.34 24.94 -21.13
CA ALA A 499 -20.74 25.34 -21.00
C ALA A 499 -21.30 25.98 -22.28
N ARG A 500 -20.50 26.79 -22.99
CA ARG A 500 -20.93 27.64 -24.12
C ARG A 500 -20.96 26.96 -25.46
N GLU A 501 -20.04 26.03 -25.74
CA GLU A 501 -20.08 25.31 -27.02
C GLU A 501 -21.37 24.47 -27.16
N PHE A 502 -22.18 24.42 -26.11
CA PHE A 502 -23.24 23.43 -25.89
C PHE A 502 -24.62 24.07 -25.68
N LYS A 503 -24.74 25.40 -25.80
CA LYS A 503 -25.99 26.09 -26.13
C LYS A 503 -26.06 26.26 -27.64
#